data_AF-A0AAW0J394-F1
#
_entry.id   AF-A0AAW0J394-F1
#
_cell.length_a   1.000
_cell.length_b   1.000
_cell.length_c   1.000
_cell.angle_alpha   90.00
_cell.angle_beta   90.00
_cell.angle_gamma   90.00
#
_symmetry.space_group_name_H-M   'P 1'
#
loop_
_entity.id
_entity.type
_entity.pdbx_description
1 polymer ?
#
loop_
_entity_poly.entity_id
_entity_poly.type
_entity_poly.pdbx_seq_one_letter_code
_entity_poly.pdbx_strand_id
1 'polypeptide(L)'
;MKGLSINSFKLNGTSFPLIWGGDAANYSAGADLDISKGCFDVQGKLVFCEAAIGGTDILLANGVGTIMADSSFTDVAFSFPLPATVFSAEDGLKILNYIRSTEKPIATILVGETSKDVMAPYVVSFSSRGPNPIAPDILKPDLTAPGVDILAALSSVAPPSVDMDNTKVSNSR
;
A
#
# COMPACT_ATOMS: atom_id res chain seq x y z
N MET A 1 -1.79 -0.18 -15.99
CA MET A 1 -0.72 0.50 -15.20
C MET A 1 -0.14 -0.52 -14.23
N LYS A 2 1.10 -0.36 -13.76
CA LYS A 2 1.73 -1.30 -12.80
C LYS A 2 1.97 -0.58 -11.47
N GLY A 3 1.42 -1.09 -10.39
CA GLY A 3 1.73 -0.64 -9.04
C GLY A 3 2.60 -1.67 -8.31
N LEU A 4 3.04 -1.29 -7.11
CA LEU A 4 3.92 -2.06 -6.25
C LEU A 4 3.16 -2.51 -5.00
N SER A 5 3.02 -3.82 -4.82
CA SER A 5 2.42 -4.45 -3.63
C SER A 5 2.56 -5.97 -3.69
N ILE A 6 2.47 -6.62 -2.53
CA ILE A 6 2.31 -8.07 -2.42
C ILE A 6 0.81 -8.37 -2.39
N ASN A 7 0.23 -8.65 -3.56
CA ASN A 7 -1.19 -8.94 -3.72
C ASN A 7 -1.44 -10.40 -4.14
N SER A 8 -1.96 -11.23 -3.23
CA SER A 8 -2.29 -12.64 -3.49
C SER A 8 -3.78 -12.88 -3.75
N PHE A 9 -4.61 -11.84 -3.68
CA PHE A 9 -6.06 -11.94 -3.85
C PHE A 9 -6.46 -12.18 -5.31
N LYS A 10 -7.33 -13.18 -5.53
CA LYS A 10 -7.85 -13.54 -6.86
C LYS A 10 -9.23 -12.96 -7.08
N LEU A 11 -9.31 -11.87 -7.84
CA LEU A 11 -10.58 -11.27 -8.28
C LEU A 11 -11.07 -11.81 -9.64
N ASN A 12 -10.39 -12.82 -10.21
CA ASN A 12 -10.74 -13.45 -11.50
C ASN A 12 -10.93 -12.47 -12.68
N GLY A 13 -10.23 -11.33 -12.65
CA GLY A 13 -10.38 -10.29 -13.68
C GLY A 13 -11.70 -9.52 -13.62
N THR A 14 -12.42 -9.62 -12.50
CA THR A 14 -13.69 -8.90 -12.30
C THR A 14 -13.42 -7.41 -12.08
N SER A 15 -14.14 -6.58 -12.83
CA SER A 15 -14.14 -5.13 -12.66
C SER A 15 -15.16 -4.69 -11.62
N PHE A 16 -14.78 -3.71 -10.79
CA PHE A 16 -15.63 -3.11 -9.77
C PHE A 16 -15.70 -1.60 -9.97
N PRO A 17 -16.77 -0.94 -9.49
CA PRO A 17 -16.83 0.52 -9.45
C PRO A 17 -15.63 1.07 -8.69
N LEU A 18 -14.96 2.06 -9.27
CA LEU A 18 -13.85 2.78 -8.65
C LEU A 18 -14.35 4.14 -8.19
N ILE A 19 -14.03 4.54 -6.96
CA ILE A 19 -14.35 5.86 -6.44
C ILE A 19 -13.09 6.53 -5.89
N TRP A 20 -13.06 7.86 -5.87
CA TRP A 20 -12.04 8.59 -5.12
C TRP A 20 -12.43 8.65 -3.64
N GLY A 21 -11.49 8.38 -2.74
CA GLY A 21 -11.73 8.36 -1.30
C GLY A 21 -12.26 9.69 -0.76
N GLY A 22 -11.89 10.82 -1.37
CA GLY A 22 -12.41 12.14 -1.01
C GLY A 22 -13.93 12.30 -1.24
N ASP A 23 -14.50 11.60 -2.23
CA ASP A 23 -15.95 11.60 -2.48
C ASP A 23 -16.71 10.70 -1.49
N ALA A 24 -16.01 9.80 -0.82
CA ALA A 24 -16.53 8.87 0.18
C ALA A 24 -16.56 9.46 1.60
N ALA A 25 -15.99 10.65 1.82
CA ALA A 25 -15.96 11.28 3.13
C ALA A 25 -17.36 11.82 3.53
N ASN A 26 -17.87 11.37 4.67
CA ASN A 26 -19.11 11.90 5.24
C ASN A 26 -18.85 13.19 6.03
N TYR A 27 -18.71 14.32 5.33
CA TYR A 27 -18.53 15.64 5.95
C TYR A 27 -19.68 16.02 6.89
N SER A 28 -20.90 15.52 6.65
CA SER A 28 -22.07 15.77 7.51
C SER A 28 -22.00 15.07 8.87
N ALA A 29 -21.14 14.06 9.02
CA ALA A 29 -20.85 13.40 10.29
C ALA A 29 -19.63 13.99 11.02
N GLY A 30 -19.10 15.13 10.57
CA GLY A 30 -17.95 15.79 11.18
C GLY A 30 -16.59 15.27 10.71
N ALA A 31 -16.53 14.65 9.52
CA ALA A 31 -15.25 14.27 8.92
C ALA A 31 -14.43 15.53 8.54
N ASP A 32 -13.30 15.73 9.22
CA ASP A 32 -12.25 16.69 8.86
C ASP A 32 -11.36 16.12 7.73
N LEU A 33 -10.50 16.92 7.09
CA LEU A 33 -9.49 16.45 6.12
C LEU A 33 -8.52 15.41 6.72
N ASP A 34 -8.38 15.36 8.05
CA ASP A 34 -7.62 14.32 8.75
C ASP A 34 -8.45 13.05 9.04
N ILE A 35 -9.78 13.18 9.07
CA ILE A 35 -10.77 12.10 9.33
C ILE A 35 -11.36 11.56 8.01
N SER A 36 -11.20 12.27 6.89
CA SER A 36 -11.56 11.87 5.53
C SER A 36 -10.72 10.70 5.00
N LYS A 37 -9.79 10.18 5.82
CA LYS A 37 -9.17 8.85 5.68
C LYS A 37 -10.17 7.71 5.82
N GLY A 38 -11.30 7.94 6.49
CA GLY A 38 -12.42 7.02 6.51
C GLY A 38 -13.09 7.01 5.15
N CYS A 39 -12.70 6.05 4.31
CA CYS A 39 -13.39 5.75 3.08
C CYS A 39 -14.78 5.19 3.46
N PHE A 40 -15.75 6.06 3.71
CA PHE A 40 -17.13 5.68 4.06
C PHE A 40 -17.96 5.47 2.77
N ASP A 41 -18.99 4.60 2.81
CA ASP A 41 -19.74 4.16 1.60
C ASP A 41 -18.89 3.51 0.49
N VAL A 42 -18.00 2.59 0.88
CA VAL A 42 -17.13 1.86 -0.06
C VAL A 42 -17.64 0.45 -0.37
N GLN A 43 -18.82 0.09 0.14
CA GLN A 43 -19.34 -1.27 0.06
C GLN A 43 -19.41 -1.76 -1.39
N GLY A 44 -18.70 -2.85 -1.70
CA GLY A 44 -18.68 -3.44 -3.05
C GLY A 44 -17.90 -2.63 -4.09
N LYS A 45 -17.09 -1.64 -3.68
CA LYS A 45 -16.33 -0.75 -4.56
C LYS A 45 -14.82 -0.86 -4.33
N LEU A 46 -14.05 -0.49 -5.33
CA LEU A 46 -12.62 -0.15 -5.20
C LEU A 46 -12.49 1.32 -4.85
N VAL A 47 -11.52 1.66 -4.00
CA VAL A 47 -11.30 3.04 -3.55
C VAL A 47 -9.91 3.50 -3.97
N PHE A 48 -9.80 4.71 -4.50
CA PHE A 48 -8.53 5.37 -4.76
C PHE A 48 -8.18 6.35 -3.63
N CYS A 49 -7.03 6.17 -2.99
CA CYS A 49 -6.52 7.01 -1.91
C CYS A 49 -5.21 7.68 -2.33
N GLU A 50 -5.05 8.98 -2.07
CA GLU A 50 -3.84 9.76 -2.40
C GLU A 50 -2.72 9.61 -1.34
N ALA A 51 -2.83 8.62 -0.46
CA ALA A 51 -1.83 8.25 0.51
C ALA A 51 -1.85 6.72 0.73
N ALA A 52 -0.71 6.15 1.13
CA ALA A 52 -0.65 4.79 1.62
C ALA A 52 -1.40 4.69 2.98
N ILE A 53 -2.32 3.74 3.07
CA ILE A 53 -3.12 3.45 4.26
C ILE A 53 -3.07 1.94 4.56
N GLY A 54 -3.36 1.54 5.79
CA GLY A 54 -3.35 0.11 6.17
C GLY A 54 -4.44 -0.74 5.50
N GLY A 55 -5.51 -0.12 5.00
CA GLY A 55 -6.63 -0.80 4.33
C GLY A 55 -7.66 -1.42 5.27
N THR A 56 -7.37 -1.60 6.57
CA THR A 56 -8.29 -2.19 7.55
C THR A 56 -9.67 -1.53 7.54
N ASP A 57 -9.75 -0.19 7.46
CA ASP A 57 -11.03 0.53 7.43
C ASP A 57 -11.87 0.20 6.19
N ILE A 58 -11.23 0.04 5.03
CA ILE A 58 -11.89 -0.32 3.78
C ILE A 58 -12.44 -1.75 3.87
N LEU A 59 -11.68 -2.67 4.48
CA LEU A 59 -12.13 -4.03 4.73
C LEU A 59 -13.35 -4.05 5.66
N LEU A 60 -13.30 -3.30 6.77
CA LEU A 60 -14.39 -3.22 7.74
C LEU A 60 -15.66 -2.58 7.15
N ALA A 61 -15.50 -1.67 6.19
CA ALA A 61 -16.60 -1.05 5.45
C ALA A 61 -17.09 -1.91 4.26
N ASN A 62 -16.68 -3.17 4.15
CA ASN A 62 -17.02 -4.10 3.07
C ASN A 62 -16.61 -3.61 1.67
N GLY A 63 -15.54 -2.83 1.59
CA GLY A 63 -14.90 -2.47 0.33
C GLY A 63 -14.22 -3.67 -0.33
N VAL A 64 -14.13 -3.63 -1.67
CA VAL A 64 -13.53 -4.72 -2.46
C VAL A 64 -12.02 -4.65 -2.41
N GLY A 65 -11.45 -3.45 -2.40
CA GLY A 65 -10.04 -3.24 -2.67
C GLY A 65 -9.64 -1.78 -2.57
N THR A 66 -8.33 -1.51 -2.53
CA THR A 66 -7.81 -0.13 -2.52
C THR A 66 -6.68 0.07 -3.52
N ILE A 67 -6.68 1.21 -4.18
CA ILE A 67 -5.62 1.69 -5.05
C ILE A 67 -5.05 2.92 -4.35
N MET A 68 -3.77 2.88 -4.03
CA MET A 68 -3.12 3.96 -3.29
C MET A 68 -2.12 4.66 -4.19
N ALA A 69 -1.83 5.92 -3.89
CA ALA A 69 -0.69 6.63 -4.42
C ALA A 69 0.17 7.12 -3.25
N ASP A 70 1.48 6.88 -3.33
CA ASP A 70 2.42 7.38 -2.34
C ASP A 70 3.73 7.79 -3.03
N SER A 71 4.45 8.72 -2.41
CA SER A 71 5.77 9.18 -2.84
C SER A 71 6.88 8.68 -1.91
N SER A 72 6.54 8.17 -0.72
CA SER A 72 7.50 7.83 0.32
C SER A 72 8.16 6.48 0.08
N PHE A 73 7.39 5.47 -0.36
CA PHE A 73 7.86 4.11 -0.55
C PHE A 73 7.62 3.65 -2.00
N THR A 74 8.64 3.78 -2.84
CA THR A 74 8.58 3.40 -4.27
C THR A 74 9.45 2.19 -4.61
N ASP A 75 10.24 1.70 -3.67
CA ASP A 75 11.24 0.65 -3.83
C ASP A 75 11.06 -0.54 -2.87
N VAL A 76 9.87 -0.65 -2.25
CA VAL A 76 9.49 -1.77 -1.37
C VAL A 76 8.00 -2.10 -1.53
N ALA A 77 7.66 -3.40 -1.54
CA ALA A 77 6.28 -3.84 -1.65
C ALA A 77 5.68 -4.18 -0.27
N PHE A 78 4.47 -3.66 -0.01
CA PHE A 78 3.69 -3.99 1.19
C PHE A 78 2.54 -4.96 0.88
N SER A 79 2.17 -5.73 1.90
CA SER A 79 1.03 -6.64 1.91
C SER A 79 -0.12 -6.05 2.73
N PHE A 80 -1.34 -6.13 2.20
CA PHE A 80 -2.55 -5.54 2.79
C PHE A 80 -3.61 -6.62 3.08
N PRO A 81 -4.57 -6.37 3.99
CA PRO A 81 -5.59 -7.35 4.36
C PRO A 81 -6.70 -7.55 3.30
N LEU A 82 -6.62 -6.83 2.18
CA LEU A 82 -7.58 -6.83 1.07
C LEU A 82 -6.84 -6.57 -0.26
N PRO A 83 -7.47 -6.83 -1.43
CA PRO A 83 -6.87 -6.56 -2.73
C PRO A 83 -6.38 -5.11 -2.86
N ALA A 84 -5.07 -4.92 -2.94
CA ALA A 84 -4.49 -3.58 -2.90
C ALA A 84 -3.30 -3.44 -3.84
N THR A 85 -3.02 -2.19 -4.23
CA THR A 85 -1.80 -1.83 -4.96
C THR A 85 -1.43 -0.38 -4.69
N VAL A 86 -0.14 -0.08 -4.64
CA VAL A 86 0.38 1.29 -4.45
C VAL A 86 1.01 1.76 -5.76
N PHE A 87 0.69 2.97 -6.20
CA PHE A 87 1.28 3.63 -7.35
C PHE A 87 2.20 4.77 -6.91
N SER A 88 3.08 5.20 -7.81
CA SER A 88 3.78 6.47 -7.61
C SER A 88 2.79 7.62 -7.59
N ALA A 89 3.16 8.73 -6.95
CA ALA A 89 2.35 9.95 -6.96
C ALA A 89 1.98 10.42 -8.39
N GLU A 90 2.89 10.28 -9.36
CA GLU A 90 2.64 10.65 -10.76
C GLU A 90 1.55 9.76 -11.41
N ASP A 91 1.62 8.45 -11.21
CA ASP A 91 0.62 7.52 -11.71
C ASP A 91 -0.71 7.67 -10.95
N GLY A 92 -0.66 8.03 -9.67
CA GLY A 92 -1.82 8.43 -8.87
C GLY A 92 -2.60 9.58 -9.50
N LEU A 93 -1.91 10.62 -10.00
CA LEU A 93 -2.57 11.72 -10.72
C LEU A 93 -3.28 11.25 -12.00
N LYS A 94 -2.69 10.29 -12.72
CA LYS A 94 -3.32 9.70 -13.93
C LYS A 94 -4.59 8.93 -13.57
N ILE A 95 -4.56 8.18 -12.46
CA ILE A 95 -5.73 7.45 -11.93
C ILE A 95 -6.82 8.44 -11.50
N LEU A 96 -6.46 9.50 -10.79
CA LEU A 96 -7.41 10.53 -10.36
C LEU A 96 -8.07 11.24 -11.57
N ASN A 97 -7.28 11.56 -12.59
CA ASN A 97 -7.79 12.13 -13.83
C ASN A 97 -8.72 11.16 -14.56
N TYR A 98 -8.39 9.85 -14.57
CA TYR A 98 -9.28 8.83 -15.11
C TYR A 98 -10.63 8.81 -14.38
N ILE A 99 -10.62 8.77 -13.04
CA ILE A 99 -11.86 8.81 -12.23
C ILE A 99 -12.72 10.03 -12.57
N ARG A 100 -12.09 11.21 -12.71
CA ARG A 100 -12.80 12.46 -13.03
C ARG A 100 -13.28 12.57 -14.48
N SER A 101 -12.71 11.78 -15.40
CA SER A 101 -13.01 11.83 -16.83
C SER A 101 -14.26 11.05 -17.24
N THR A 102 -14.81 10.21 -16.36
CA THR A 102 -15.95 9.34 -16.65
C THR A 102 -16.93 9.31 -15.49
N GLU A 103 -18.23 9.23 -15.79
CA GLU A 103 -19.28 9.16 -14.76
C GLU A 103 -19.29 7.81 -14.02
N LYS A 104 -18.75 6.75 -14.63
CA LYS A 104 -18.77 5.38 -14.08
C LYS A 104 -17.39 4.73 -14.19
N PRO A 105 -16.40 5.21 -13.42
CA PRO A 105 -15.07 4.62 -13.44
C PRO A 105 -15.12 3.21 -12.88
N ILE A 106 -14.38 2.30 -13.51
CA ILE A 106 -14.25 0.91 -13.09
C ILE A 106 -12.78 0.51 -13.11
N ALA A 107 -12.40 -0.40 -12.22
CA ALA A 107 -11.05 -0.95 -12.21
C ALA A 107 -11.06 -2.43 -11.84
N THR A 108 -9.96 -3.10 -12.21
CA THR A 108 -9.67 -4.48 -11.83
C THR A 108 -8.30 -4.49 -11.17
N ILE A 109 -8.18 -5.12 -10.01
CA ILE A 109 -6.89 -5.44 -9.38
C ILE A 109 -6.57 -6.89 -9.71
N LEU A 110 -5.41 -7.12 -10.29
CA LEU A 110 -4.92 -8.46 -10.64
C LEU A 110 -4.01 -8.99 -9.54
N VAL A 111 -3.84 -10.31 -9.50
CA VAL A 111 -2.82 -10.96 -8.65
C VAL A 111 -1.45 -10.38 -8.99
N GLY A 112 -0.61 -10.18 -7.97
CA GLY A 112 0.75 -9.70 -8.14
C GLY A 112 1.58 -10.68 -8.97
N GLU A 113 2.38 -10.14 -9.87
CA GLU A 113 3.34 -10.89 -10.68
C GLU A 113 4.76 -10.43 -10.36
N THR A 114 5.70 -11.37 -10.36
CA THR A 114 7.11 -11.04 -10.17
C THR A 114 7.70 -10.49 -11.46
N SER A 115 8.49 -9.42 -11.36
CA SER A 115 9.27 -8.91 -12.47
C SER A 115 10.73 -8.77 -12.08
N LYS A 116 11.64 -8.92 -13.05
CA LYS A 116 13.07 -8.72 -12.81
C LYS A 116 13.39 -7.23 -12.91
N ASP A 117 13.89 -6.66 -11.83
CA ASP A 117 14.44 -5.31 -11.85
C ASP A 117 15.83 -5.32 -12.50
N VAL A 118 15.98 -4.58 -13.60
CA VAL A 118 17.24 -4.45 -14.34
C VAL A 118 18.22 -3.47 -13.69
N MET A 119 17.75 -2.64 -12.76
CA MET A 119 18.56 -1.65 -12.04
C MET A 119 19.15 -2.20 -10.74
N ALA A 120 18.76 -3.41 -10.32
CA ALA A 120 19.29 -4.05 -9.12
C ALA A 120 20.76 -4.53 -9.31
N PRO A 121 21.58 -4.53 -8.23
CA PRO A 121 21.27 -4.12 -6.87
C PRO A 121 21.50 -2.62 -6.63
N TYR A 122 20.65 -2.00 -5.80
CA TYR A 122 20.84 -0.67 -5.25
C TYR A 122 20.46 -0.63 -3.77
N VAL A 123 20.90 0.41 -3.07
CA VAL A 123 20.58 0.61 -1.65
C VAL A 123 19.18 1.20 -1.54
N VAL A 124 18.26 0.43 -0.95
CA VAL A 124 16.86 0.82 -0.72
C VAL A 124 16.73 2.05 0.19
N SER A 125 15.66 2.81 -0.01
CA SER A 125 15.35 4.07 0.67
C SER A 125 15.40 3.99 2.19
N PHE A 126 14.88 2.92 2.78
CA PHE A 126 14.82 2.74 4.23
C PHE A 126 16.13 2.26 4.87
N SER A 127 17.16 1.90 4.08
CA SER A 127 18.44 1.45 4.63
C SER A 127 19.12 2.60 5.37
N SER A 128 19.43 2.40 6.65
CA SER A 128 20.21 3.39 7.42
C SER A 128 21.55 3.68 6.77
N ARG A 129 22.01 4.92 6.94
CA ARG A 129 23.25 5.44 6.33
C ARG A 129 24.18 5.97 7.40
N GLY A 130 25.48 5.91 7.13
CA GLY A 130 26.49 6.54 7.95
C GLY A 130 26.49 8.08 7.82
N PRO A 131 27.41 8.77 8.52
CA PRO A 131 28.51 8.20 9.30
C PRO A 131 28.07 7.59 10.64
N ASN A 132 28.94 6.80 11.26
CA ASN A 132 28.70 6.25 12.59
C ASN A 132 28.66 7.39 13.64
N PRO A 133 27.55 7.59 14.37
CA PRO A 133 27.43 8.70 15.31
C PRO A 133 28.28 8.53 16.59
N ILE A 134 28.71 7.31 16.91
CA ILE A 134 29.50 6.99 18.11
C ILE A 134 31.00 7.10 17.83
N ALA A 135 31.43 6.57 16.68
CA ALA A 135 32.82 6.57 16.26
C ALA A 135 32.91 7.07 14.80
N PRO A 136 32.96 8.39 14.57
CA PRO A 136 32.94 8.98 13.23
C PRO A 136 34.09 8.51 12.33
N ASP A 137 35.23 8.14 12.92
CA ASP A 137 36.40 7.61 12.20
C ASP A 137 36.21 6.17 11.69
N ILE A 138 35.14 5.49 12.11
CA ILE A 138 34.77 4.14 11.67
C ILE A 138 33.59 4.23 10.70
N LEU A 139 33.85 3.97 9.42
CA LEU A 139 32.83 3.97 8.38
C LEU A 139 31.75 2.90 8.62
N LYS A 140 30.48 3.26 8.39
CA LYS A 140 29.31 2.36 8.40
C LYS A 140 28.36 2.71 7.27
N PRO A 141 27.59 1.74 6.73
CA PRO A 141 27.62 0.30 7.03
C PRO A 141 28.85 -0.40 6.41
N ASP A 142 29.18 -1.61 6.86
CA ASP A 142 30.36 -2.35 6.35
C ASP A 142 30.07 -3.16 5.08
N LEU A 143 28.84 -3.68 4.96
CA LEU A 143 28.43 -4.58 3.87
C LEU A 143 26.94 -4.38 3.56
N THR A 144 26.56 -4.60 2.30
CA THR A 144 25.17 -4.68 1.85
C THR A 144 24.82 -6.09 1.39
N ALA A 145 23.55 -6.46 1.54
CA ALA A 145 23.01 -7.76 1.11
C ALA A 145 21.55 -7.60 0.66
N PRO A 146 20.97 -8.58 -0.06
CA PRO A 146 19.55 -8.56 -0.39
C PRO A 146 18.68 -8.53 0.88
N GLY A 147 17.79 -7.54 0.99
CA GLY A 147 16.95 -7.33 2.17
C GLY A 147 15.58 -6.73 1.89
N VAL A 148 15.16 -6.71 0.62
CA VAL A 148 13.87 -6.18 0.16
C VAL A 148 13.05 -7.33 -0.42
N ASP A 149 11.76 -7.39 -0.09
CA ASP A 149 10.80 -8.36 -0.61
C ASP A 149 11.26 -9.83 -0.52
N ILE A 150 11.86 -10.21 0.62
CA ILE A 150 12.40 -11.55 0.87
C ILE A 150 11.29 -12.50 1.37
N LEU A 151 11.09 -13.62 0.66
CA LEU A 151 10.20 -14.68 1.12
C LEU A 151 10.90 -15.54 2.19
N ALA A 152 10.26 -15.66 3.36
CA ALA A 152 10.76 -16.45 4.49
C ALA A 152 9.63 -17.20 5.21
N ALA A 153 10.00 -18.12 6.10
CA ALA A 153 9.03 -18.82 6.93
C ALA A 153 8.42 -17.86 7.98
N LEU A 154 7.10 -17.94 8.14
CA LEU A 154 6.33 -17.16 9.13
C LEU A 154 5.44 -18.10 9.95
N SER A 155 5.16 -17.72 11.19
CA SER A 155 4.22 -18.45 12.05
C SER A 155 2.84 -18.52 11.39
N SER A 156 2.21 -19.70 11.44
CA SER A 156 0.88 -19.91 10.85
C SER A 156 -0.24 -19.10 11.50
N VAL A 157 0.01 -18.55 12.70
CA VAL A 157 -0.95 -17.70 13.42
C VAL A 157 -0.69 -16.20 13.24
N ALA A 158 0.42 -15.82 12.60
CA ALA A 158 0.71 -14.41 12.33
C ALA A 158 -0.02 -13.97 11.04
N PRO A 159 -0.66 -12.78 11.04
CA PRO A 159 -1.26 -12.25 9.82
C PRO A 159 -0.17 -11.92 8.79
N PRO A 160 -0.40 -12.21 7.50
CA PRO A 160 0.57 -11.93 6.45
C PRO A 160 0.60 -10.45 6.05
N SER A 161 -0.38 -9.65 6.47
CA SER A 161 -0.46 -8.21 6.20
C SER A 161 0.01 -7.39 7.40
N VAL A 162 0.74 -6.32 7.12
CA VAL A 162 1.12 -5.32 8.13
C VAL A 162 -0.07 -4.40 8.39
N ASP A 163 -0.52 -4.38 9.63
CA ASP A 163 -1.45 -3.37 10.11
C ASP A 163 -0.62 -2.20 10.65
N MET A 164 -0.61 -1.07 9.93
CA MET A 164 0.22 0.09 10.27
C MET A 164 -0.12 0.69 11.65
N ASP A 165 -1.27 0.34 12.23
CA ASP A 165 -1.71 0.81 13.56
C ASP A 165 -1.42 -0.21 14.68
N ASN A 166 -1.09 -1.47 14.34
CA ASN A 166 -0.99 -2.54 15.33
C ASN A 166 0.46 -2.79 15.76
N THR A 167 0.94 -1.96 16.69
CA THR A 167 2.22 -2.14 17.39
C THR A 167 2.21 -3.28 18.44
N LYS A 168 1.14 -4.08 18.50
CA LYS A 168 1.03 -5.14 19.51
C LYS A 168 1.64 -6.43 18.99
N VAL A 169 2.88 -6.67 19.43
CA VAL A 169 3.45 -8.02 19.55
C VAL A 169 2.44 -8.88 20.30
N SER A 170 1.86 -9.86 19.61
CA SER A 170 1.06 -10.90 20.26
C SER A 170 2.00 -11.79 21.06
N ASN A 171 2.19 -11.47 22.33
CA ASN A 171 2.76 -12.41 23.29
C ASN A 171 1.80 -13.59 23.41
N SER A 172 2.16 -14.73 22.81
CA SER A 172 1.57 -16.02 23.14
C SER A 172 2.10 -16.47 24.51
N ARG A 173 1.18 -16.93 25.36
CA ARG A 173 1.41 -17.49 26.71
C ARG A 173 2.51 -18.55 26.75
#